data_AF-K1T1U5-F1
#
_entry.id   AF-K1T1U5-F1
#
_cell.length_a   1.000
_cell.length_b   1.000
_cell.length_c   1.000
_cell.angle_alpha   90.00
_cell.angle_beta   90.00
_cell.angle_gamma   90.00
#
_symmetry.space_group_name_H-M   'P 1'
#
loop_
_entity.id
_entity.type
_entity.pdbx_description
1 polymer ?
#
loop_
_entity_poly.entity_id
_entity_poly.type
_entity_poly.pdbx_seq_one_letter_code
_entity_poly.pdbx_strand_id
1 'polypeptide(L)'
;DIVIGDRPIDTTEHFSMIKKTLQHFGSWVVRIASNTDIPDAPSGFRAISREAALRINVTNEYTYTLETIVQAGRERIPMTHVPIRTNGELRPSRLFNSMSSYVQKSMVTIIRAYIMYKPLKFFTCVGAVPFLIGTVLGIRYLILLTTINATGHIQSLILSSVLLLMG
;
A
#
# COMPACT_ATOMS: atom_id res chain seq x y z
N ASP A 1 15.43 13.55 15.53
CA ASP A 1 16.09 12.24 15.62
C ASP A 1 16.34 11.57 14.28
N ILE A 2 15.39 11.66 13.34
CA ILE A 2 15.57 11.13 11.98
C ILE A 2 15.33 12.25 10.96
N VAL A 3 16.22 12.37 9.99
CA VAL A 3 16.09 13.31 8.86
C VAL A 3 16.17 12.53 7.57
N ILE A 4 15.22 12.74 6.66
CA ILE A 4 15.13 12.05 5.38
C ILE A 4 15.29 13.05 4.23
N GLY A 5 16.15 12.74 3.27
CA GLY A 5 16.27 13.51 2.05
C GLY A 5 15.06 13.27 1.14
N ASP A 6 14.31 14.33 0.88
CA ASP A 6 13.16 14.34 -0.02
C ASP A 6 13.61 14.67 -1.45
N ARG A 7 13.44 13.71 -2.37
CA ARG A 7 13.82 13.88 -3.77
C ARG A 7 12.69 14.57 -4.54
N PRO A 8 12.99 15.42 -5.53
CA PRO A 8 11.96 16.04 -6.35
C PRO A 8 11.46 15.04 -7.40
N ILE A 9 10.55 14.17 -6.96
CA ILE A 9 9.97 13.08 -7.78
C ILE A 9 9.25 13.66 -9.01
N ASP A 10 8.57 14.79 -8.86
CA ASP A 10 7.76 15.39 -9.92
C ASP A 10 8.60 16.09 -11.00
N THR A 11 9.75 16.66 -10.65
CA THR A 11 10.60 17.41 -11.60
C THR A 11 11.65 16.54 -12.29
N THR A 12 11.78 15.27 -11.93
CA THR A 12 12.73 14.37 -12.59
C THR A 12 12.11 13.85 -13.90
N GLU A 13 12.61 14.33 -15.04
CA GLU A 13 12.11 13.99 -16.38
C GLU A 13 12.29 12.52 -16.74
N HIS A 14 13.27 11.83 -16.13
CA HIS A 14 13.62 10.44 -16.46
C HIS A 14 12.73 9.40 -15.74
N PHE A 15 11.76 9.84 -14.92
CA PHE A 15 10.80 8.91 -14.32
C PHE A 15 9.53 8.80 -15.16
N SER A 16 9.20 7.56 -15.54
CA SER A 16 7.91 7.27 -16.16
C SER A 16 6.76 7.66 -15.23
N MET A 17 5.65 8.09 -15.82
CA MET A 17 4.45 8.53 -15.08
C MET A 17 3.97 7.45 -14.09
N ILE A 18 4.03 6.17 -14.48
CA ILE A 18 3.71 5.01 -13.62
C ILE A 18 4.58 4.97 -12.36
N LYS A 19 5.87 5.25 -12.51
CA LYS A 19 6.83 5.24 -11.39
C LYS A 19 6.56 6.37 -10.41
N LYS A 20 6.24 7.57 -10.90
CA LYS A 20 5.84 8.70 -10.05
C LYS A 20 4.59 8.37 -9.25
N THR A 21 3.55 7.84 -9.91
CA THR A 21 2.29 7.46 -9.23
C THR A 21 2.50 6.38 -8.17
N LEU A 22 3.31 5.36 -8.46
CA LEU A 22 3.62 4.30 -7.49
C LEU A 22 4.43 4.80 -6.30
N GLN A 23 5.38 5.72 -6.51
CA GLN A 23 6.12 6.32 -5.41
C GLN A 23 5.21 7.17 -4.53
N HIS A 24 4.36 8.01 -5.12
CA HIS A 24 3.37 8.80 -4.39
C HIS A 24 2.42 7.90 -3.59
N PHE A 25 1.94 6.80 -4.19
CA PHE A 25 1.11 5.81 -3.53
C PHE A 25 1.84 5.10 -2.38
N GLY A 26 3.08 4.65 -2.60
CA GLY A 26 3.91 4.01 -1.58
C GLY A 26 4.19 4.94 -0.40
N SER A 27 4.57 6.19 -0.67
CA SER A 27 4.75 7.23 0.33
C SER A 27 3.45 7.54 1.08
N TRP A 28 2.30 7.57 0.39
CA TRP A 28 1.00 7.75 1.04
C TRP A 28 0.66 6.59 1.98
N VAL A 29 0.88 5.33 1.56
CA VAL A 29 0.68 4.16 2.43
C VAL A 29 1.55 4.24 3.68
N VAL A 30 2.82 4.62 3.54
CA VAL A 30 3.71 4.79 4.70
C VAL A 30 3.26 5.92 5.61
N ARG A 31 2.85 7.07 5.06
CA ARG A 31 2.31 8.19 5.86
C ARG A 31 1.11 7.74 6.69
N ILE A 32 0.21 6.97 6.10
CA ILE A 32 -0.96 6.40 6.79
C ILE A 32 -0.59 5.37 7.87
N ALA A 33 0.43 4.56 7.63
CA ALA A 33 0.87 3.51 8.54
C ALA A 33 1.71 4.06 9.71
N SER A 34 2.52 5.08 9.45
CA SER A 34 3.42 5.72 10.41
C SER A 34 2.80 6.93 11.13
N ASN A 35 1.69 7.45 10.61
CA ASN A 35 1.11 8.73 11.04
C ASN A 35 2.13 9.87 10.98
N THR A 36 2.84 9.96 9.85
CA THR A 36 3.89 10.96 9.58
C THR A 36 3.61 11.72 8.29
N ASP A 37 4.29 12.86 8.12
CA ASP A 37 4.22 13.70 6.92
C ASP A 37 5.45 13.57 6.02
N ILE A 38 6.03 12.36 5.92
CA ILE A 38 7.23 12.13 5.09
C ILE A 38 6.83 11.95 3.61
N PRO A 39 7.25 12.86 2.71
CA PRO A 39 6.85 12.82 1.29
C PRO A 39 7.56 11.72 0.50
N ASP A 40 8.84 11.45 0.77
CA ASP A 40 9.65 10.43 0.09
C ASP A 40 10.05 9.29 1.05
N ALA A 41 9.07 8.43 1.34
CA ALA A 41 9.29 7.26 2.18
C ALA A 41 10.30 6.22 1.65
N PRO A 42 10.49 6.01 0.34
CA PRO A 42 11.50 5.07 -0.16
C PRO A 42 12.92 5.66 -0.23
N SER A 43 13.14 6.95 0.07
CA SER A 43 14.48 7.56 0.04
C SER A 43 15.45 6.82 0.96
N GLY A 44 16.60 6.39 0.44
CA GLY A 44 17.67 5.79 1.22
C GLY A 44 18.61 6.82 1.87
N PHE A 45 18.51 8.10 1.49
CA PHE A 45 19.39 9.15 2.01
C PHE A 45 18.82 9.71 3.31
N ARG A 46 19.43 9.33 4.44
CA ARG A 46 18.90 9.62 5.78
C ARG A 46 20.01 9.84 6.79
N ALA A 47 19.72 10.66 7.80
CA ALA A 47 20.50 10.77 9.02
C ALA A 47 19.66 10.29 10.21
N ILE A 48 20.26 9.51 11.10
CA ILE A 48 19.61 8.90 12.26
C ILE A 48 20.51 9.13 13.48
N SER A 49 19.97 9.71 14.55
CA SER A 49 20.65 9.81 15.85
C SER A 49 20.89 8.42 16.44
N ARG A 50 21.96 8.24 17.21
CA ARG A 50 22.29 6.96 17.87
C ARG A 50 21.11 6.42 18.70
N GLU A 51 20.42 7.28 19.42
CA GLU A 51 19.31 6.96 20.32
C GLU A 51 18.07 6.47 19.55
N ALA A 52 17.83 7.00 18.36
CA ALA A 52 16.78 6.48 17.47
C ALA A 52 17.19 5.14 16.86
N ALA A 53 18.44 5.00 16.42
CA ALA A 53 18.92 3.75 15.84
C ALA A 53 18.82 2.55 16.81
N LEU A 54 19.05 2.78 18.11
CA LEU A 54 18.91 1.74 19.15
C LEU A 54 17.45 1.33 19.43
N ARG A 55 16.47 2.18 19.07
CA ARG A 55 15.04 1.91 19.27
C ARG A 55 14.38 1.26 18.06
N ILE A 56 14.99 1.36 16.87
CA ILE A 56 14.46 0.82 15.63
C ILE A 56 15.00 -0.60 15.43
N ASN A 57 14.10 -1.58 15.30
CA ASN A 57 14.43 -2.98 15.06
C ASN A 57 13.92 -3.40 13.67
N VAL A 58 14.72 -3.19 12.63
CA VAL A 58 14.37 -3.63 11.27
C VAL A 58 14.46 -5.15 11.19
N THR A 59 13.34 -5.82 11.02
CA THR A 59 13.25 -7.29 10.99
C THR A 59 12.93 -7.84 9.60
N ASN A 60 12.53 -6.98 8.67
CA ASN A 60 12.04 -7.39 7.36
C ASN A 60 13.11 -7.27 6.27
N GLU A 61 13.18 -8.25 5.38
CA GLU A 61 14.24 -8.34 4.34
C GLU A 61 14.04 -7.36 3.18
N TYR A 62 12.84 -6.81 2.99
CA TYR A 62 12.49 -6.24 1.69
C TYR A 62 12.85 -4.77 1.53
N THR A 63 12.61 -3.92 2.52
CA THR A 63 12.97 -2.49 2.44
C THR A 63 13.02 -1.87 3.83
N TYR A 64 14.24 -1.74 4.36
CA TYR A 64 14.48 -1.09 5.65
C TYR A 64 13.90 0.34 5.70
N THR A 65 13.83 1.05 4.56
CA THR A 65 13.39 2.45 4.52
C THR A 65 11.93 2.66 4.92
N LEU A 66 11.01 1.79 4.48
CA LEU A 66 9.60 1.88 4.85
C LEU A 66 9.41 1.42 6.31
N GLU A 67 10.04 0.31 6.69
CA GLU A 67 9.93 -0.25 8.04
C GLU A 67 10.47 0.71 9.10
N THR A 68 11.62 1.34 8.86
CA THR A 68 12.19 2.34 9.76
C THR A 68 11.23 3.52 9.98
N ILE A 69 10.54 4.01 8.94
CA ILE A 69 9.59 5.12 9.10
C ILE A 69 8.36 4.66 9.90
N VAL A 70 7.83 3.47 9.62
CA VAL A 70 6.65 3.00 10.33
C VAL A 70 6.95 2.70 11.80
N GLN A 71 8.09 2.07 12.10
CA GLN A 71 8.52 1.87 13.48
C GLN A 71 8.78 3.19 14.20
N ALA A 72 9.51 4.11 13.57
CA ALA A 72 9.75 5.42 14.16
C ALA A 72 8.44 6.18 14.40
N GLY A 73 7.44 6.03 13.54
CA GLY A 73 6.12 6.63 13.72
C GLY A 73 5.37 6.03 14.91
N ARG A 74 5.41 4.70 15.06
CA ARG A 74 4.79 3.99 16.19
C ARG A 74 5.45 4.31 17.53
N GLU A 75 6.78 4.37 17.55
CA GLU A 75 7.59 4.75 18.72
C GLU A 75 7.61 6.27 18.97
N ARG A 76 6.87 7.05 18.16
CA ARG A 76 6.78 8.52 18.23
C ARG A 76 8.15 9.21 18.21
N ILE A 77 9.10 8.64 17.47
CA ILE A 77 10.42 9.21 17.26
C ILE A 77 10.27 10.43 16.34
N PRO A 78 10.83 11.61 16.69
CA PRO A 78 10.74 12.80 15.85
C PRO A 78 11.45 12.63 14.50
N MET A 79 10.68 12.76 13.42
CA MET A 79 11.15 12.65 12.05
C MET A 79 10.87 13.94 11.27
N THR A 80 11.78 14.33 10.39
CA THR A 80 11.57 15.44 9.44
C THR A 80 12.19 15.11 8.08
N HIS A 81 11.86 15.91 7.07
CA HIS A 81 12.40 15.78 5.72
C HIS A 81 13.08 17.06 5.27
N VAL A 82 14.09 16.93 4.41
CA VAL A 82 14.81 18.06 3.81
C VAL A 82 14.86 17.86 2.30
N PRO A 83 14.46 18.85 1.49
CA PRO A 83 14.53 18.73 0.04
C PRO A 83 15.98 18.61 -0.42
N ILE A 84 16.25 17.63 -1.30
CA ILE A 84 17.59 17.37 -1.84
C ILE A 84 17.58 17.34 -3.37
N ARG A 85 18.69 17.72 -4.00
CA ARG A 85 18.86 17.53 -5.44
C ARG A 85 19.29 16.09 -5.73
N THR A 86 18.72 15.50 -6.78
CA THR A 86 19.17 14.21 -7.32
C THR A 86 20.19 14.41 -8.43
N ASN A 87 21.24 13.59 -8.44
CA ASN A 87 22.14 13.50 -9.59
C ASN A 87 21.52 12.63 -10.70
N GLY A 88 21.93 12.87 -11.95
CA GLY A 88 21.54 12.04 -13.08
C GLY A 88 22.05 10.60 -12.97
N GLU A 89 21.45 9.70 -13.75
CA GLU A 89 21.82 8.27 -13.75
C GLU A 89 23.17 8.09 -14.46
N LEU A 90 24.27 8.04 -13.69
CA LEU A 90 25.63 7.86 -14.24
C LEU A 90 25.94 6.41 -14.62
N ARG A 91 25.09 5.46 -14.24
CA ARG A 91 25.29 4.02 -14.41
C ARG A 91 23.96 3.27 -14.43
N PRO A 92 23.82 2.19 -15.23
CA PRO A 92 22.67 1.30 -15.15
C PRO A 92 22.49 0.67 -13.75
N SER A 93 21.23 0.62 -13.29
CA SER A 93 20.84 0.05 -12.01
C SER A 93 21.24 -1.43 -11.89
N ARG A 94 21.92 -1.78 -10.81
CA ARG A 94 22.21 -3.18 -10.42
C ARG A 94 21.07 -3.83 -9.63
N LEU A 95 20.12 -3.02 -9.16
CA LEU A 95 19.07 -3.45 -8.23
C LEU A 95 17.82 -3.96 -8.96
N PHE A 96 17.57 -3.47 -10.19
CA PHE A 96 16.41 -3.88 -10.99
C PHE A 96 16.79 -4.03 -12.46
N ASN A 97 16.65 -5.25 -12.98
CA ASN A 97 16.92 -5.60 -14.37
C ASN A 97 15.83 -5.11 -15.34
N SER A 98 14.63 -4.80 -14.83
CA SER A 98 13.53 -4.26 -15.63
C SER A 98 12.58 -3.38 -14.80
N MET A 99 11.99 -2.37 -15.45
CA MET A 99 11.00 -1.49 -14.81
C MET A 99 9.73 -2.23 -14.39
N SER A 100 9.31 -3.24 -15.16
CA SER A 100 8.17 -4.08 -14.78
C SER A 100 8.43 -4.87 -13.48
N SER A 101 9.64 -5.44 -13.33
CA SER A 101 10.01 -6.16 -12.10
C SER A 101 10.09 -5.23 -10.88
N TYR A 102 10.56 -3.99 -11.07
CA TYR A 102 10.55 -2.97 -10.01
C TYR A 102 9.13 -2.66 -9.55
N VAL A 103 8.21 -2.42 -10.49
CA VAL A 103 6.81 -2.08 -10.21
C VAL A 103 6.11 -3.21 -9.47
N GLN A 104 6.21 -4.45 -9.97
CA GLN A 104 5.56 -5.61 -9.33
C GLN A 104 6.07 -5.84 -7.91
N LYS A 105 7.40 -5.83 -7.71
CA LYS A 105 7.98 -6.01 -6.37
C LYS A 105 7.55 -4.88 -5.43
N SER A 106 7.62 -3.64 -5.88
CA SER A 106 7.22 -2.48 -5.07
C SER A 106 5.74 -2.53 -4.69
N MET A 107 4.84 -2.90 -5.62
CA MET A 107 3.41 -3.07 -5.34
C MET A 107 3.16 -4.13 -4.27
N VAL A 108 3.77 -5.31 -4.43
CA VAL A 108 3.60 -6.41 -3.45
C VAL A 108 4.08 -5.97 -2.07
N THR A 109 5.22 -5.27 -1.98
CA THR A 109 5.73 -4.73 -0.72
C THR A 109 4.77 -3.74 -0.08
N ILE A 110 4.24 -2.78 -0.85
CA ILE A 110 3.31 -1.76 -0.36
C ILE A 110 2.00 -2.41 0.12
N ILE A 111 1.44 -3.34 -0.67
CA ILE A 111 0.20 -4.06 -0.31
C ILE A 111 0.42 -4.87 0.97
N ARG A 112 1.52 -5.63 1.06
CA ARG A 112 1.83 -6.44 2.24
C ARG A 112 2.03 -5.57 3.49
N ALA A 113 2.73 -4.44 3.36
CA ALA A 113 2.86 -3.47 4.43
C ALA A 113 1.47 -2.92 4.85
N TYR A 114 0.62 -2.55 3.89
CA TYR A 114 -0.72 -2.08 4.18
C TYR A 114 -1.58 -3.13 4.90
N ILE A 115 -1.53 -4.40 4.48
CA ILE A 115 -2.20 -5.52 5.16
C ILE A 115 -1.67 -5.68 6.59
N MET A 116 -0.36 -5.57 6.80
CA MET A 116 0.25 -5.69 8.12
C MET A 116 -0.18 -4.58 9.08
N TYR A 117 -0.33 -3.34 8.59
CA TYR A 117 -0.63 -2.18 9.45
C TYR A 117 -2.12 -1.89 9.58
N LYS A 118 -2.94 -2.13 8.55
CA LYS A 118 -4.40 -1.92 8.57
C LYS A 118 -5.14 -3.13 7.96
N PRO A 119 -5.01 -4.33 8.56
CA PRO A 119 -5.60 -5.55 8.03
C PRO A 119 -7.11 -5.41 7.88
N LEU A 120 -7.80 -4.91 8.92
CA LEU A 120 -9.26 -4.77 8.91
C LEU A 120 -9.72 -3.88 7.75
N LYS A 121 -9.11 -2.71 7.54
CA LYS A 121 -9.50 -1.82 6.43
C LYS A 121 -9.26 -2.46 5.07
N PHE A 122 -8.16 -3.20 4.91
CA PHE A 122 -7.87 -3.90 3.66
C PHE A 122 -8.91 -4.98 3.38
N PHE A 123 -9.13 -5.90 4.32
CA PHE A 123 -10.06 -7.01 4.14
C PHE A 123 -11.51 -6.53 4.03
N THR A 124 -11.94 -5.53 4.81
CA THR A 124 -13.28 -4.94 4.66
C THR A 124 -13.45 -4.28 3.30
N CYS A 125 -12.45 -3.57 2.77
CA CYS A 125 -12.56 -2.94 1.45
C CYS A 125 -12.63 -3.97 0.32
N VAL A 126 -11.80 -5.03 0.40
CA VAL A 126 -11.77 -6.09 -0.61
C VAL A 126 -13.02 -6.97 -0.53
N GLY A 127 -13.48 -7.30 0.69
CA GLY A 127 -14.68 -8.09 0.95
C GLY A 127 -15.98 -7.34 0.69
N ALA A 128 -15.99 -6.00 0.81
CA ALA A 128 -17.17 -5.20 0.48
C ALA A 128 -17.66 -5.40 -0.95
N VAL A 129 -16.76 -5.65 -1.92
CA VAL A 129 -17.14 -5.88 -3.32
C VAL A 129 -17.97 -7.15 -3.50
N PRO A 130 -17.46 -8.36 -3.17
CA PRO A 130 -18.27 -9.57 -3.24
C PRO A 130 -19.49 -9.52 -2.32
N PHE A 131 -19.39 -8.91 -1.13
CA PHE A 131 -20.53 -8.73 -0.22
C PHE A 131 -21.66 -7.91 -0.87
N LEU A 132 -21.34 -6.79 -1.52
CA LEU A 132 -22.32 -5.95 -2.22
C LEU A 132 -22.93 -6.67 -3.41
N ILE A 133 -22.12 -7.36 -4.23
CA ILE A 133 -22.62 -8.14 -5.37
C ILE A 133 -23.55 -9.26 -4.88
N GLY A 134 -23.14 -9.97 -3.83
CA GLY A 134 -23.96 -10.99 -3.18
C GLY A 134 -25.28 -10.42 -2.66
N THR A 135 -25.23 -9.26 -1.99
CA THR A 135 -26.43 -8.58 -1.50
C THR A 135 -27.40 -8.22 -2.62
N VAL A 136 -26.90 -7.67 -3.74
CA VAL A 136 -27.73 -7.31 -4.90
C VAL A 136 -28.38 -8.55 -5.53
N LEU A 137 -27.63 -9.65 -5.68
CA LEU A 137 -28.15 -10.91 -6.20
C LEU A 137 -29.17 -11.55 -5.25
N GLY A 138 -28.96 -11.46 -3.94
CA GLY A 138 -29.90 -11.92 -2.91
C GLY A 138 -31.20 -11.14 -2.93
N ILE A 139 -31.14 -9.79 -3.00
CA ILE A 139 -32.32 -8.92 -3.12
C ILE A 139 -33.10 -9.26 -4.41
N ARG A 140 -32.41 -9.40 -5.54
CA ARG A 140 -33.03 -9.80 -6.80
C ARG A 140 -33.76 -11.15 -6.66
N TYR A 141 -33.15 -12.13 -5.99
CA TYR A 141 -33.78 -13.43 -5.75
C TYR A 141 -35.03 -13.31 -4.89
N LEU A 142 -35.03 -12.50 -3.82
CA LEU A 142 -36.20 -12.27 -2.97
C LEU A 142 -37.37 -11.62 -3.73
N ILE A 143 -37.09 -10.69 -4.64
CA ILE A 143 -38.11 -10.08 -5.51
C ILE A 143 -38.69 -11.13 -6.47
N LEU A 144 -37.84 -11.95 -7.08
CA LEU A 144 -38.29 -13.02 -7.98
C LEU A 144 -39.15 -14.04 -7.24
N LEU A 145 -38.78 -14.41 -6.00
CA LEU A 145 -39.54 -15.33 -5.14
C LEU A 145 -40.98 -14.86 -4.88
N THR A 146 -41.17 -13.54 -4.72
CA THR A 146 -42.47 -12.95 -4.36
C THR A 146 -43.32 -12.59 -5.59
N THR A 147 -42.71 -12.40 -6.76
CA THR A 147 -43.42 -11.91 -7.96
C THR A 147 -43.75 -13.02 -8.98
N ILE A 148 -42.89 -14.03 -9.11
CA ILE A 148 -43.00 -15.09 -10.11
C ILE A 148 -42.71 -16.41 -9.40
N ASN A 149 -43.62 -17.39 -9.43
CA ASN A 149 -43.40 -18.73 -8.83
C ASN A 149 -41.98 -19.24 -9.14
N ALA A 150 -41.09 -19.18 -8.13
CA ALA A 150 -39.63 -19.14 -8.32
C ALA A 150 -38.98 -20.52 -8.47
N THR A 151 -39.58 -21.36 -9.30
CA THR A 151 -39.02 -22.66 -9.73
C THR A 151 -37.96 -22.42 -10.81
N GLY A 152 -36.77 -21.94 -10.44
CA GLY A 152 -35.67 -21.81 -11.40
C GLY A 152 -34.40 -21.05 -10.98
N HIS A 153 -34.36 -20.37 -9.83
CA HIS A 153 -33.26 -19.46 -9.50
C HIS A 153 -32.35 -19.90 -8.33
N ILE A 154 -32.32 -21.21 -8.01
CA ILE A 154 -31.47 -21.76 -6.94
C ILE A 154 -29.98 -21.44 -7.16
N GLN A 155 -29.53 -21.41 -8.41
CA GLN A 155 -28.15 -21.03 -8.76
C GLN A 155 -27.79 -19.60 -8.33
N SER A 156 -28.74 -18.66 -8.46
CA SER A 156 -28.57 -17.27 -8.02
C SER A 156 -28.49 -17.17 -6.50
N LEU A 157 -29.25 -18.01 -5.79
CA LEU A 157 -29.19 -18.09 -4.32
C LEU A 157 -27.86 -18.65 -3.85
N ILE A 158 -27.38 -19.75 -4.46
CA ILE A 158 -26.07 -20.34 -4.13
C ILE A 158 -24.95 -19.33 -4.37
N LEU A 159 -24.96 -18.65 -5.53
CA LEU A 159 -23.96 -17.63 -5.85
C LEU A 159 -24.01 -16.45 -4.87
N SER A 160 -25.21 -15.98 -4.52
CA SER A 160 -25.41 -14.93 -3.50
C SER A 160 -24.84 -15.34 -2.15
N SER A 161 -25.13 -16.56 -1.68
CA SER A 161 -24.65 -17.07 -0.39
C SER A 161 -23.14 -17.20 -0.34
N VAL A 162 -22.52 -17.72 -1.41
CA VAL A 162 -21.04 -17.82 -1.49
C VAL A 162 -20.40 -16.44 -1.49
N LEU A 163 -20.95 -15.48 -2.24
CA LEU A 163 -20.44 -14.12 -2.30
C LEU A 163 -20.59 -13.37 -0.96
N LEU A 164 -21.68 -13.61 -0.23
CA LEU A 164 -21.89 -13.04 1.11
C LEU A 164 -21.02 -13.69 2.19
N LEU A 165 -20.68 -14.98 2.06
CA LEU A 165 -19.76 -15.66 2.98
C LEU A 165 -18.29 -15.30 2.70
N MET A 166 -17.98 -14.98 1.44
CA MET A 166 -16.62 -14.64 1.02
C MET A 166 -16.27 -13.16 1.27
N GLY A 167 -17.27 -12.28 1.24
CA GLY A 167 -17.11 -10.84 1.48
C GLY A 167 -17.24 -10.44 2.94
#